data_AF-A0A9X0A9G7-F1
#
_entry.id   AF-A0A9X0A9G7-F1
#
_cell.length_a   1.000
_cell.length_b   1.000
_cell.length_c   1.000
_cell.angle_alpha   90.00
_cell.angle_beta   90.00
_cell.angle_gamma   90.00
#
_symmetry.space_group_name_H-M   'P 1'
#
loop_
_entity.id
_entity.type
_entity.pdbx_description
1 polymer ?
#
loop_
_entity_poly.entity_id
_entity_poly.type
_entity_poly.pdbx_seq_one_letter_code
_entity_poly.pdbx_strand_id
1 'polypeptide(L)'
;MDTYRAKTLYFTPSNTHKLMVSKLPQTSQRYQKITLVTPNCSVAISSIGFRQLRPRTTGDGRFVSSNELLNKIWRDGVNTVDRCTVEAGEVQETWEVAEFGTRISGQRWAPCRHGTRWKDKAIKFKVKIESGGASWGIHMVESGLIFSIDIASRSLSAFEGASDTSSSILRGTWDLPGSLDLFDWLRIDIEARGSSVLVKINHKRIALLKRLSIYSSPGCEPNTGSIAFGGPAHYVAVYRSLVVRDVNDNILYENDMRLQSKVRVLADFHVGTNQIPCTVDSAKGHRICSAGDLFVMGRSIYHSTGHLEAVLGSLSLLSSHQGSDGYLGNISPIQKTFFENERSEPPTYAFFSLTLSFQLLVAVKDYWMYSGDCSIVEMIWDKMEKSMDFAILYEDKRGLVVAPPNMSSKDFPPSTINNA
;
A
#
# COMPACT_ATOMS: atom_id res chain seq x y z
N MET A 1 1.37 -3.57 -5.44
CA MET A 1 2.01 -2.86 -6.57
C MET A 1 3.49 -3.20 -6.59
N ASP A 2 4.20 -2.85 -7.66
CA ASP A 2 5.65 -2.95 -7.64
C ASP A 2 6.26 -1.76 -6.92
N THR A 3 6.66 -1.96 -5.67
CA THR A 3 7.22 -0.89 -4.82
C THR A 3 8.73 -0.74 -4.98
N TYR A 4 9.38 -1.55 -5.80
CA TYR A 4 10.84 -1.54 -5.95
C TYR A 4 11.28 -0.91 -7.27
N ARG A 5 12.32 -0.07 -7.22
CA ARG A 5 12.92 0.57 -8.41
C ARG A 5 13.87 -0.34 -9.19
N ALA A 6 14.31 -1.43 -8.56
CA ALA A 6 15.19 -2.42 -9.17
C ALA A 6 14.44 -3.76 -9.29
N LYS A 7 14.61 -4.42 -10.44
CA LYS A 7 14.09 -5.75 -10.72
C LYS A 7 15.24 -6.66 -11.10
N THR A 8 15.30 -7.82 -10.48
CA THR A 8 16.17 -8.91 -10.91
C THR A 8 15.35 -9.90 -11.72
N LEU A 9 15.80 -10.20 -12.93
CA LEU A 9 15.18 -11.19 -13.80
C LEU A 9 16.11 -12.40 -13.92
N TYR A 10 15.57 -13.60 -13.74
CA TYR A 10 16.30 -14.86 -13.87
C TYR A 10 15.85 -15.58 -15.13
N PHE A 11 16.79 -16.16 -15.86
CA PHE A 11 16.51 -16.95 -17.05
C PHE A 11 17.51 -18.09 -17.21
N THR A 12 17.00 -19.24 -17.66
CA THR A 12 17.84 -20.36 -18.06
C THR A 12 18.55 -20.02 -19.37
N PRO A 13 19.88 -20.25 -19.47
CA PRO A 13 20.63 -20.06 -20.71
C PRO A 13 19.96 -20.77 -21.89
N SER A 14 19.82 -20.07 -23.00
CA SER A 14 19.21 -20.60 -24.22
C SER A 14 19.64 -19.80 -25.44
N ASN A 15 19.73 -20.47 -26.59
CA ASN A 15 19.94 -19.83 -27.89
C ASN A 15 18.63 -19.32 -28.52
N THR A 16 17.49 -19.56 -27.87
CA THR A 16 16.18 -19.07 -28.31
C THR A 16 15.91 -17.69 -27.73
N HIS A 17 15.43 -16.77 -28.57
CA HIS A 17 15.03 -15.45 -28.10
C HIS A 17 13.82 -15.57 -27.16
N LYS A 18 13.88 -14.87 -26.02
CA LYS A 18 12.78 -14.80 -25.05
C LYS A 18 12.43 -13.34 -24.78
N LEU A 19 11.14 -13.00 -24.91
CA LEU A 19 10.63 -11.71 -24.50
C LEU A 19 10.46 -11.69 -22.97
N MET A 20 10.97 -10.64 -22.33
CA MET A 20 10.82 -10.43 -20.89
C MET A 20 10.01 -9.15 -20.64
N VAL A 21 8.95 -9.29 -19.84
CA VAL A 21 8.09 -8.16 -19.45
C VAL A 21 7.90 -8.22 -17.94
N SER A 22 8.10 -7.07 -17.28
CA SER A 22 7.73 -6.93 -15.86
C SER A 22 6.22 -7.11 -15.72
N LYS A 23 5.79 -8.04 -14.85
CA LYS A 23 4.37 -8.31 -14.57
C LYS A 23 3.61 -7.03 -14.21
N LEU A 24 4.13 -6.29 -13.23
CA LEU A 24 3.56 -5.04 -12.79
C LEU A 24 4.24 -3.87 -13.50
N PRO A 25 3.47 -2.91 -14.05
CA PRO A 25 4.03 -1.79 -14.78
C PRO A 25 4.75 -0.82 -13.83
N GLN A 26 6.00 -0.50 -14.17
CA GLN A 26 6.70 0.64 -13.61
C GLN A 26 6.44 1.85 -14.51
N THR A 27 5.48 2.67 -14.13
CA THR A 27 5.02 3.86 -14.86
C THR A 27 5.95 5.07 -14.63
N SER A 28 5.89 6.06 -15.53
CA SER A 28 6.69 7.29 -15.50
C SER A 28 8.21 7.09 -15.41
N GLN A 29 8.73 6.06 -16.08
CA GLN A 29 10.17 5.81 -16.21
C GLN A 29 10.78 6.70 -17.31
N ARG A 30 11.93 7.30 -17.00
CA ARG A 30 12.70 8.13 -17.94
C ARG A 30 14.04 7.51 -18.32
N TYR A 31 14.48 6.51 -17.56
CA TYR A 31 15.80 5.91 -17.65
C TYR A 31 15.73 4.44 -17.23
N GLN A 32 16.51 3.59 -17.89
CA GLN A 32 16.69 2.19 -17.53
C GLN A 32 18.18 1.86 -17.49
N LYS A 33 18.63 1.27 -16.37
CA LYS A 33 19.96 0.68 -16.23
C LYS A 33 19.82 -0.84 -16.22
N ILE A 34 20.66 -1.52 -17.00
CA ILE A 34 20.77 -2.97 -16.98
C ILE A 34 22.12 -3.32 -16.36
N THR A 35 22.15 -4.37 -15.54
CA THR A 35 23.39 -4.89 -14.97
C THR A 35 23.33 -6.40 -15.03
N LEU A 36 24.36 -7.01 -15.62
CA LEU A 36 24.52 -8.45 -15.59
C LEU A 36 25.09 -8.84 -14.23
N VAL A 37 24.28 -9.49 -13.41
CA VAL A 37 24.64 -9.84 -12.03
C VAL A 37 25.30 -11.21 -11.89
N THR A 38 25.09 -12.09 -12.86
CA THR A 38 25.65 -13.45 -12.84
C THR A 38 27.08 -13.44 -13.40
N PRO A 39 28.09 -13.92 -12.66
CA PRO A 39 29.47 -13.97 -13.15
C PRO A 39 29.62 -14.99 -14.28
N ASN A 40 30.65 -14.81 -15.12
CA ASN A 40 31.05 -15.76 -16.17
C ASN A 40 29.92 -16.15 -17.15
N CYS A 41 29.02 -15.22 -17.46
CA CYS A 41 27.98 -15.42 -18.46
C CYS A 41 27.89 -14.22 -19.41
N SER A 42 27.18 -14.40 -20.53
CA SER A 42 26.88 -13.34 -21.48
C SER A 42 25.39 -13.35 -21.82
N VAL A 43 24.89 -12.19 -22.22
CA VAL A 43 23.48 -12.00 -22.63
C VAL A 43 23.49 -11.22 -23.93
N ALA A 44 22.85 -11.77 -24.96
CA ALA A 44 22.57 -11.05 -26.20
C ALA A 44 21.20 -10.38 -26.10
N ILE A 45 21.14 -9.06 -26.28
CA ILE A 45 19.91 -8.27 -26.25
C ILE A 45 19.62 -7.78 -27.66
N SER A 46 18.55 -8.28 -28.28
CA SER A 46 18.10 -7.83 -29.60
C SER A 46 17.32 -6.51 -29.54
N SER A 47 16.56 -6.29 -28.47
CA SER A 47 15.78 -5.07 -28.25
C SER A 47 15.54 -4.85 -26.76
N ILE A 48 15.52 -3.58 -26.36
CA ILE A 48 15.07 -3.14 -25.04
C ILE A 48 14.36 -1.79 -25.16
N GLY A 49 13.34 -1.59 -24.35
CA GLY A 49 12.67 -0.29 -24.26
C GLY A 49 11.48 -0.31 -23.32
N PHE A 50 10.84 0.85 -23.23
CA PHE A 50 9.57 1.00 -22.53
C PHE A 50 8.41 0.76 -23.48
N ARG A 51 7.38 0.05 -23.00
CA ARG A 51 6.09 0.01 -23.69
C ARG A 51 5.24 1.18 -23.20
N GLN A 52 4.71 1.95 -24.15
CA GLN A 52 3.71 2.96 -23.83
C GLN A 52 2.43 2.27 -23.31
N LEU A 53 2.01 2.61 -22.09
CA LEU A 53 0.81 2.04 -21.47
C LEU A 53 -0.44 2.89 -21.73
N ARG A 54 -0.27 4.22 -21.78
CA ARG A 54 -1.32 5.17 -22.15
C ARG A 54 -0.84 6.13 -23.25
N PRO A 55 -1.69 6.44 -24.24
CA PRO A 55 -1.41 7.49 -25.22
C PRO A 55 -1.25 8.85 -24.53
N ARG A 56 -0.70 9.84 -25.24
CA ARG A 56 -0.72 11.22 -24.74
C ARG A 56 -2.14 11.74 -24.84
N THR A 57 -2.66 12.34 -23.77
CA THR A 57 -3.92 13.06 -23.82
C THR A 57 -3.70 14.50 -24.31
N THR A 58 -4.69 15.03 -25.01
CA THR A 58 -4.80 16.46 -25.29
C THR A 58 -5.58 17.19 -24.20
N GLY A 59 -6.30 16.45 -23.34
CA GLY A 59 -7.30 16.98 -22.42
C GLY A 59 -8.49 17.60 -23.14
N ASP A 60 -9.51 17.95 -22.36
CA ASP A 60 -10.68 18.70 -22.81
C ASP A 60 -10.41 20.21 -22.84
N GLY A 61 -9.59 20.69 -21.91
CA GLY A 61 -9.14 22.07 -21.79
C GLY A 61 -8.05 22.44 -22.79
N ARG A 62 -8.05 23.71 -23.22
CA ARG A 62 -7.07 24.24 -24.19
C ARG A 62 -6.37 25.46 -23.63
N PHE A 63 -5.06 25.54 -23.85
CA PHE A 63 -4.24 26.71 -23.58
C PHE A 63 -3.35 26.98 -24.78
N VAL A 64 -3.28 28.24 -25.19
CA VAL A 64 -2.40 28.71 -26.25
C VAL A 64 -1.80 30.05 -25.83
N SER A 65 -0.49 30.16 -25.99
CA SER A 65 0.29 31.36 -25.74
C SER A 65 1.20 31.63 -26.93
N SER A 66 1.62 32.88 -27.11
CA SER A 66 2.69 33.24 -28.05
C SER A 66 4.06 32.69 -27.63
N ASN A 67 4.20 32.21 -26.38
CA ASN A 67 5.41 31.59 -25.88
C ASN A 67 5.33 30.06 -25.98
N GLU A 68 6.13 29.46 -26.87
CA GLU A 68 6.19 28.01 -27.07
C GLU A 68 6.62 27.21 -25.83
N LEU A 69 7.43 27.81 -24.94
CA LEU A 69 7.77 27.16 -23.67
C LEU A 69 6.54 27.01 -22.78
N LEU A 70 5.67 28.02 -22.70
CA LEU A 70 4.42 27.94 -21.93
C LEU A 70 3.46 26.91 -22.53
N ASN A 71 3.36 26.86 -23.87
CA ASN A 71 2.58 25.83 -24.56
C ASN A 71 3.09 24.42 -24.25
N LYS A 72 4.42 24.24 -24.15
CA LYS A 72 5.04 22.97 -23.78
C LYS A 72 4.77 22.62 -22.31
N ILE A 73 4.97 23.57 -21.39
CA ILE A 73 4.71 23.38 -19.95
C ILE A 73 3.26 22.97 -19.72
N TRP A 74 2.30 23.63 -20.39
CA TRP A 74 0.90 23.25 -20.32
C TRP A 74 0.68 21.80 -20.76
N ARG A 75 1.12 21.43 -21.98
CA ARG A 75 0.94 20.08 -22.53
C ARG A 75 1.57 19.00 -21.64
N ASP A 76 2.76 19.26 -21.10
CA ASP A 76 3.44 18.35 -20.18
C ASP A 76 2.69 18.24 -18.84
N GLY A 77 2.11 19.34 -18.35
CA GLY A 77 1.23 19.38 -17.18
C GLY A 77 -0.03 18.54 -17.36
N VAL A 78 -0.78 18.73 -18.46
CA VAL A 78 -1.98 17.94 -18.79
C VAL A 78 -1.66 16.43 -18.80
N ASN A 79 -0.56 16.06 -19.47
CA ASN A 79 -0.11 14.67 -19.53
C ASN A 79 0.45 14.11 -18.21
N THR A 80 0.80 14.98 -17.25
CA THR A 80 1.22 14.55 -15.91
C THR A 80 -0.01 14.25 -15.07
N VAL A 81 -0.99 15.15 -15.09
CA VAL A 81 -2.26 14.99 -14.37
C VAL A 81 -3.03 13.76 -14.86
N ASP A 82 -3.14 13.58 -16.17
CA ASP A 82 -3.75 12.38 -16.78
C ASP A 82 -3.15 11.08 -16.23
N ARG A 83 -1.82 10.99 -16.15
CA ARG A 83 -1.12 9.81 -15.62
C ARG A 83 -1.31 9.61 -14.12
N CYS A 84 -1.75 10.65 -13.41
CA CYS A 84 -2.12 10.60 -12.00
C CYS A 84 -3.63 10.41 -11.79
N THR A 85 -4.36 10.01 -12.83
CA THR A 85 -5.71 9.45 -12.71
C THR A 85 -5.68 7.98 -13.09
N VAL A 86 -6.63 7.18 -12.61
CA VAL A 86 -6.83 5.79 -13.00
C VAL A 86 -8.31 5.53 -13.27
N GLU A 87 -8.59 4.70 -14.27
CA GLU A 87 -9.93 4.16 -14.51
C GLU A 87 -10.24 3.00 -13.58
N ALA A 88 -11.52 2.72 -13.34
CA ALA A 88 -11.93 1.52 -12.62
C ALA A 88 -11.38 0.26 -13.31
N GLY A 89 -10.84 -0.68 -12.54
CA GLY A 89 -10.26 -1.91 -13.08
C GLY A 89 -8.87 -1.78 -13.70
N GLU A 90 -8.29 -0.57 -13.75
CA GLU A 90 -7.04 -0.36 -14.49
C GLU A 90 -5.81 -0.92 -13.79
N VAL A 91 -5.77 -0.91 -12.46
CA VAL A 91 -4.65 -1.46 -11.70
C VAL A 91 -4.72 -2.97 -11.64
N GLN A 92 -3.60 -3.64 -11.92
CA GLN A 92 -3.54 -5.10 -11.93
C GLN A 92 -3.48 -5.70 -10.52
N GLU A 93 -4.00 -6.92 -10.39
CA GLU A 93 -3.82 -7.77 -9.21
C GLU A 93 -2.32 -7.98 -8.93
N THR A 94 -1.90 -7.83 -7.68
CA THR A 94 -0.47 -7.87 -7.34
C THR A 94 -0.06 -9.21 -6.76
N TRP A 95 -1.03 -10.03 -6.36
CA TRP A 95 -0.86 -11.42 -5.92
C TRP A 95 -1.40 -12.37 -6.97
N GLU A 96 -0.81 -13.55 -7.04
CA GLU A 96 -1.26 -14.62 -7.94
C GLU A 96 -1.90 -15.72 -7.11
N VAL A 97 -3.24 -15.69 -7.05
CA VAL A 97 -4.01 -16.69 -6.31
C VAL A 97 -4.18 -17.93 -7.18
N ALA A 98 -3.64 -19.06 -6.75
CA ALA A 98 -3.66 -20.33 -7.48
C ALA A 98 -4.24 -21.48 -6.62
N GLU A 99 -4.38 -22.67 -7.22
CA GLU A 99 -4.97 -23.84 -6.56
C GLU A 99 -4.20 -24.27 -5.29
N PHE A 100 -2.87 -24.24 -5.34
CA PHE A 100 -2.02 -24.73 -4.25
C PHE A 100 -1.76 -23.68 -3.16
N GLY A 101 -2.05 -22.42 -3.43
CA GLY A 101 -1.83 -21.28 -2.53
C GLY A 101 -1.71 -19.98 -3.32
N THR A 102 -1.46 -18.89 -2.60
CA THR A 102 -1.27 -17.57 -3.18
C THR A 102 0.21 -17.27 -3.30
N ARG A 103 0.68 -17.09 -4.52
CA ARG A 103 2.06 -16.75 -4.86
C ARG A 103 2.24 -15.24 -4.76
N ILE A 104 3.18 -14.84 -3.89
CA ILE A 104 3.46 -13.44 -3.56
C ILE A 104 4.92 -13.18 -3.90
N SER A 105 5.13 -12.27 -4.85
CA SER A 105 6.46 -11.71 -5.16
C SER A 105 6.76 -10.51 -4.26
N GLY A 106 8.05 -10.21 -4.14
CA GLY A 106 8.57 -9.07 -3.39
C GLY A 106 7.84 -7.77 -3.67
N GLN A 107 7.20 -7.22 -2.64
CA GLN A 107 6.48 -5.96 -2.61
C GLN A 107 6.25 -5.55 -1.15
N ARG A 108 5.80 -4.31 -0.92
CA ARG A 108 5.36 -3.86 0.41
C ARG A 108 4.32 -4.82 1.00
N TRP A 109 4.46 -5.11 2.29
CA TRP A 109 3.55 -5.97 3.03
C TRP A 109 2.12 -5.43 2.99
N ALA A 110 1.20 -6.20 2.44
CA ALA A 110 -0.21 -5.85 2.37
C ALA A 110 -0.93 -6.40 3.61
N PRO A 111 -1.43 -5.53 4.52
CA PRO A 111 -2.12 -5.97 5.73
C PRO A 111 -3.55 -6.42 5.44
N CYS A 112 -4.01 -7.43 6.18
CA CYS A 112 -5.42 -7.85 6.16
C CYS A 112 -6.29 -6.77 6.84
N ARG A 113 -7.31 -6.31 6.12
CA ARG A 113 -8.20 -5.19 6.50
C ARG A 113 -8.96 -5.41 7.79
N HIS A 114 -9.36 -6.66 8.00
CA HIS A 114 -10.14 -7.10 9.17
C HIS A 114 -9.35 -7.01 10.48
N GLY A 115 -8.02 -6.89 10.40
CA GLY A 115 -7.14 -7.01 11.55
C GLY A 115 -6.46 -5.76 12.04
N THR A 116 -6.85 -4.58 11.55
CA THR A 116 -6.18 -3.33 11.95
C THR A 116 -6.22 -3.01 13.44
N ARG A 117 -7.06 -3.72 14.21
CA ARG A 117 -7.23 -3.57 15.67
C ARG A 117 -7.10 -4.89 16.45
N TRP A 118 -6.54 -5.96 15.86
CA TRP A 118 -6.37 -7.22 16.59
C TRP A 118 -5.26 -7.10 17.63
N LYS A 119 -5.63 -7.22 18.90
CA LYS A 119 -4.70 -7.20 20.05
C LYS A 119 -3.85 -8.48 20.10
N ASP A 120 -3.82 -9.12 21.26
CA ASP A 120 -3.16 -10.40 21.48
C ASP A 120 -3.76 -11.48 20.59
N LYS A 121 -2.91 -12.11 19.78
CA LYS A 121 -3.34 -13.03 18.72
C LYS A 121 -2.35 -14.15 18.50
N ALA A 122 -2.89 -15.31 18.12
CA ALA A 122 -2.14 -16.41 17.55
C ALA A 122 -2.39 -16.45 16.03
N ILE A 123 -1.33 -16.50 15.24
CA ILE A 123 -1.40 -16.54 13.77
C ILE A 123 -0.74 -17.83 13.31
N LYS A 124 -1.40 -18.57 12.43
CA LYS A 124 -0.87 -19.80 11.83
C LYS A 124 -1.05 -19.74 10.32
N PHE A 125 -0.01 -20.07 9.57
CA PHE A 125 -0.09 -20.26 8.13
C PHE A 125 1.01 -21.21 7.65
N LYS A 126 0.91 -21.64 6.39
CA LYS A 126 1.96 -22.38 5.71
C LYS A 126 2.56 -21.54 4.60
N VAL A 127 3.87 -21.65 4.42
CA VAL A 127 4.62 -20.97 3.37
C VAL A 127 5.58 -21.93 2.69
N LYS A 128 5.71 -21.81 1.36
CA LYS A 128 6.74 -22.50 0.58
C LYS A 128 7.57 -21.46 -0.15
N ILE A 129 8.89 -21.51 0.00
CA ILE A 129 9.79 -20.54 -0.64
C ILE A 129 10.10 -21.03 -2.06
N GLU A 130 9.90 -20.16 -3.05
CA GLU A 130 10.30 -20.44 -4.43
C GLU A 130 11.67 -19.82 -4.74
N SER A 131 11.94 -18.61 -4.24
CA SER A 131 13.20 -17.91 -4.48
C SER A 131 13.48 -16.87 -3.40
N GLY A 132 14.75 -16.70 -3.04
CA GLY A 132 15.25 -15.73 -2.06
C GLY A 132 14.85 -16.05 -0.61
N GLY A 133 13.56 -16.06 -0.32
CA GLY A 133 13.04 -16.15 1.02
C GLY A 133 11.52 -16.03 1.13
N ALA A 134 11.02 -16.03 2.36
CA ALA A 134 9.62 -15.77 2.69
C ALA A 134 9.54 -14.65 3.74
N SER A 135 8.48 -13.85 3.70
CA SER A 135 8.32 -12.74 4.62
C SER A 135 6.86 -12.44 4.96
N TRP A 136 6.64 -12.01 6.19
CA TRP A 136 5.34 -11.61 6.71
C TRP A 136 5.51 -10.49 7.73
N GLY A 137 4.46 -9.69 7.92
CA GLY A 137 4.41 -8.65 8.95
C GLY A 137 3.32 -8.97 9.95
N ILE A 138 3.56 -8.63 11.23
CA ILE A 138 2.53 -8.64 12.27
C ILE A 138 2.41 -7.26 12.88
N HIS A 139 1.28 -7.00 13.55
CA HIS A 139 0.96 -5.66 14.02
C HIS A 139 1.03 -4.65 12.87
N MET A 140 0.65 -5.06 11.66
CA MET A 140 0.81 -4.25 10.46
C MET A 140 -0.42 -3.40 10.17
N VAL A 141 -0.20 -2.09 10.06
CA VAL A 141 -1.11 -1.14 9.41
C VAL A 141 -0.31 -0.36 8.36
N GLU A 142 0.43 0.67 8.76
CA GLU A 142 1.40 1.38 7.90
C GLU A 142 2.83 0.88 8.10
N SER A 143 3.17 0.61 9.36
CA SER A 143 4.39 -0.01 9.88
C SER A 143 4.03 -1.12 10.87
N GLY A 144 5.00 -1.94 11.25
CA GLY A 144 4.80 -3.06 12.17
C GLY A 144 6.08 -3.86 12.38
N LEU A 145 5.94 -5.13 12.76
CA LEU A 145 7.08 -6.05 12.91
C LEU A 145 7.11 -7.03 11.74
N ILE A 146 8.11 -6.87 10.88
CA ILE A 146 8.37 -7.68 9.70
C ILE A 146 9.32 -8.81 10.06
N PHE A 147 9.05 -10.00 9.56
CA PHE A 147 9.90 -11.18 9.63
C PHE A 147 10.30 -11.62 8.23
N SER A 148 11.57 -11.96 8.04
CA SER A 148 12.10 -12.43 6.76
C SER A 148 12.96 -13.67 6.97
N ILE A 149 12.55 -14.80 6.39
CA ILE A 149 13.38 -15.98 6.23
C ILE A 149 14.21 -15.80 4.96
N ASP A 150 15.52 -15.88 5.09
CA ASP A 150 16.45 -15.78 3.97
C ASP A 150 17.14 -17.12 3.73
N ILE A 151 17.09 -17.63 2.50
CA ILE A 151 17.69 -18.94 2.16
C ILE A 151 19.21 -18.86 2.18
N ALA A 152 19.80 -17.78 1.67
CA ALA A 152 21.24 -17.69 1.44
C ALA A 152 22.01 -17.64 2.77
N SER A 153 21.55 -16.80 3.69
CA SER A 153 22.09 -16.72 5.07
C SER A 153 21.52 -17.79 6.00
N ARG A 154 20.46 -18.49 5.57
CA ARG A 154 19.75 -19.51 6.36
C ARG A 154 19.32 -18.96 7.73
N SER A 155 18.78 -17.75 7.74
CA SER A 155 18.41 -17.02 8.95
C SER A 155 16.96 -16.51 8.90
N LEU A 156 16.39 -16.26 10.08
CA LEU A 156 15.19 -15.46 10.27
C LEU A 156 15.63 -14.11 10.82
N SER A 157 15.26 -13.00 10.16
CA SER A 157 15.48 -11.64 10.68
C SER A 157 14.16 -10.94 10.96
N ALA A 158 14.15 -10.06 11.97
CA ALA A 158 12.99 -9.26 12.34
C ALA A 158 13.31 -7.76 12.28
N PHE A 159 12.44 -6.98 11.64
CA PHE A 159 12.58 -5.54 11.44
C PHE A 159 11.32 -4.82 11.91
N GLU A 160 11.48 -3.73 12.63
CA GLU A 160 10.39 -2.81 12.93
C GLU A 160 10.38 -1.67 11.91
N GLY A 161 9.26 -1.48 11.22
CA GLY A 161 9.11 -0.45 10.20
C GLY A 161 8.10 -0.82 9.12
N ALA A 162 8.24 -0.17 7.96
CA ALA A 162 7.40 -0.40 6.78
C ALA A 162 8.14 -1.14 5.64
N SER A 163 9.46 -1.37 5.79
CA SER A 163 10.30 -2.07 4.82
C SER A 163 11.34 -2.98 5.47
N ASP A 164 12.06 -3.75 4.66
CA ASP A 164 13.25 -4.53 5.02
C ASP A 164 14.57 -3.74 4.85
N THR A 165 14.50 -2.46 4.44
CA THR A 165 15.64 -1.64 4.05
C THR A 165 15.79 -0.41 4.94
N SER A 166 16.80 0.44 4.66
CA SER A 166 17.15 1.61 5.48
C SER A 166 15.93 2.51 5.76
N SER A 167 15.69 2.71 7.06
CA SER A 167 14.56 3.35 7.79
C SER A 167 13.89 2.39 8.79
N SER A 168 14.08 1.07 8.63
CA SER A 168 13.62 0.07 9.60
C SER A 168 14.66 -0.25 10.68
N ILE A 169 14.19 -0.64 11.86
CA ILE A 169 15.02 -0.99 13.01
C ILE A 169 15.17 -2.51 13.10
N LEU A 170 16.38 -3.03 12.97
CA LEU A 170 16.65 -4.45 13.19
C LEU A 170 16.36 -4.81 14.66
N ARG A 171 15.48 -5.78 14.88
CA ARG A 171 15.09 -6.27 16.21
C ARG A 171 15.78 -7.59 16.57
N GLY A 172 16.29 -8.32 15.58
CA GLY A 172 17.11 -9.50 15.80
C GLY A 172 17.24 -10.38 14.56
N THR A 173 18.20 -11.29 14.63
CA THR A 173 18.46 -12.33 13.62
C THR A 173 18.72 -13.64 14.34
N TRP A 174 18.15 -14.74 13.83
CA TRP A 174 18.23 -16.07 14.40
C TRP A 174 18.58 -17.09 13.32
N ASP A 175 19.57 -17.94 13.57
CA ASP A 175 19.93 -19.01 12.66
C ASP A 175 18.82 -20.08 12.58
N LEU A 176 18.55 -20.56 11.38
CA LEU A 176 17.58 -21.63 11.17
C LEU A 176 18.25 -23.00 11.29
N PRO A 177 17.70 -23.93 12.11
CA PRO A 177 18.28 -25.25 12.33
C PRO A 177 18.56 -25.98 11.01
N GLY A 178 19.72 -26.63 10.88
CA GLY A 178 20.11 -27.41 9.68
C GLY A 178 19.10 -28.48 9.26
N SER A 179 18.31 -28.98 10.22
CA SER A 179 17.24 -29.96 9.99
C SER A 179 15.97 -29.39 9.35
N LEU A 180 15.87 -28.08 9.16
CA LEU A 180 14.74 -27.46 8.49
C LEU A 180 14.95 -27.48 6.97
N ASP A 181 14.05 -28.13 6.23
CA ASP A 181 14.02 -28.03 4.77
C ASP A 181 13.32 -26.73 4.36
N LEU A 182 14.09 -25.77 3.83
CA LEU A 182 13.56 -24.47 3.39
C LEU A 182 12.85 -24.54 2.03
N PHE A 183 12.97 -25.66 1.31
CA PHE A 183 12.36 -25.86 0.00
C PHE A 183 11.04 -26.63 0.07
N ASP A 184 10.70 -27.21 1.23
CA ASP A 184 9.38 -27.77 1.51
C ASP A 184 8.45 -26.76 2.19
N TRP A 185 7.20 -27.15 2.43
CA TRP A 185 6.23 -26.36 3.17
C TRP A 185 6.66 -26.17 4.63
N LEU A 186 6.90 -24.91 4.98
CA LEU A 186 7.13 -24.47 6.35
C LEU A 186 5.78 -24.12 6.99
N ARG A 187 5.54 -24.65 8.19
CA ARG A 187 4.47 -24.21 9.07
C ARG A 187 4.99 -23.10 9.96
N ILE A 188 4.34 -21.94 9.91
CA ILE A 188 4.64 -20.79 10.74
C ILE A 188 3.55 -20.66 11.79
N ASP A 189 3.94 -20.70 13.07
CA ASP A 189 3.06 -20.40 14.20
C ASP A 189 3.62 -19.18 14.95
N ILE A 190 2.80 -18.16 15.13
CA ILE A 190 3.17 -16.89 15.79
C ILE A 190 2.24 -16.67 16.97
N GLU A 191 2.79 -16.30 18.12
CA GLU A 191 2.04 -15.89 19.29
C GLU A 191 2.47 -14.47 19.69
N ALA A 192 1.57 -13.49 19.50
CA ALA A 192 1.74 -12.12 19.93
C ALA A 192 0.91 -11.89 21.21
N ARG A 193 1.59 -11.59 22.32
CA ARG A 193 1.01 -11.42 23.66
C ARG A 193 1.64 -10.20 24.33
N GLY A 194 0.85 -9.15 24.58
CA GLY A 194 1.32 -7.88 25.08
C GLY A 194 2.49 -7.35 24.24
N SER A 195 3.64 -7.11 24.88
CA SER A 195 4.87 -6.63 24.24
C SER A 195 5.82 -7.76 23.80
N SER A 196 5.33 -8.99 23.64
CA SER A 196 6.15 -10.15 23.28
C SER A 196 5.61 -10.87 22.05
N VAL A 197 6.54 -11.33 21.21
CA VAL A 197 6.23 -12.09 19.99
C VAL A 197 7.11 -13.34 19.95
N LEU A 198 6.47 -14.50 19.88
CA LEU A 198 7.11 -15.79 19.73
C LEU A 198 6.84 -16.31 18.31
N VAL A 199 7.90 -16.75 17.63
CA VAL A 199 7.81 -17.39 16.31
C VAL A 199 8.32 -18.83 16.40
N LYS A 200 7.48 -19.76 15.95
CA LYS A 200 7.81 -21.17 15.78
C LYS A 200 7.74 -21.53 14.29
N ILE A 201 8.71 -22.31 13.83
CA ILE A 201 8.74 -22.86 12.47
C ILE A 201 8.80 -24.38 12.59
N ASN A 202 7.83 -25.08 11.97
CA ASN A 202 7.67 -26.53 12.10
C ASN A 202 7.74 -27.00 13.56
N HIS A 203 6.97 -26.34 14.43
CA HIS A 203 6.90 -26.57 15.89
C HIS A 203 8.17 -26.25 16.70
N LYS A 204 9.29 -25.90 16.05
CA LYS A 204 10.51 -25.48 16.74
C LYS A 204 10.45 -24.00 17.03
N ARG A 205 10.72 -23.62 18.28
CA ARG A 205 10.85 -22.20 18.67
C ARG A 205 12.11 -21.62 18.05
N ILE A 206 11.96 -20.59 17.21
CA ILE A 206 13.06 -19.94 16.49
C ILE A 206 13.38 -18.58 17.12
N ALA A 207 12.38 -17.71 17.26
CA ALA A 207 12.57 -16.36 17.76
C ALA A 207 11.64 -16.07 18.94
N LEU A 208 12.15 -15.36 19.95
CA LEU A 208 11.34 -14.72 20.98
C LEU A 208 11.81 -13.28 21.14
N LEU A 209 10.92 -12.35 20.81
CA LEU A 209 11.09 -10.94 21.05
C LEU A 209 10.27 -10.54 22.28
N LYS A 210 10.83 -9.66 23.12
CA LYS A 210 10.18 -9.13 24.33
C LYS A 210 10.37 -7.62 24.38
N ARG A 211 9.55 -6.94 25.19
CA ARG A 211 9.62 -5.48 25.39
C ARG A 211 9.45 -4.70 24.08
N LEU A 212 8.62 -5.22 23.19
CA LEU A 212 8.23 -4.56 21.95
C LEU A 212 7.25 -3.43 22.26
N SER A 213 7.54 -2.26 21.73
CA SER A 213 6.64 -1.10 21.73
C SER A 213 6.52 -0.62 20.29
N ILE A 214 5.65 -1.29 19.54
CA ILE A 214 5.46 -1.03 18.11
C ILE A 214 4.40 0.06 17.99
N TYR A 215 4.71 1.15 17.28
CA TYR A 215 3.77 2.24 17.02
C TYR A 215 3.63 2.45 15.51
N SER A 216 2.42 2.72 15.04
CA SER A 216 2.19 3.09 13.64
C SER A 216 2.74 4.48 13.35
N SER A 217 2.61 5.40 14.32
CA SER A 217 3.11 6.78 14.25
C SER A 217 3.46 7.29 15.66
N PRO A 218 4.34 8.31 15.79
CA PRO A 218 4.68 8.89 17.10
C PRO A 218 3.44 9.45 17.82
N GLY A 219 3.27 9.11 19.10
CA GLY A 219 2.14 9.59 19.92
C GLY A 219 0.83 8.81 19.74
N CYS A 220 0.80 7.77 18.92
CA CYS A 220 -0.33 6.83 18.85
C CYS A 220 -0.30 5.80 19.98
N GLU A 221 -1.44 5.16 20.22
CA GLU A 221 -1.51 3.89 20.95
C GLU A 221 -0.63 2.80 20.28
N PRO A 222 -0.15 1.80 21.04
CA PRO A 222 0.59 0.68 20.49
C PRO A 222 -0.16 0.03 19.34
N ASN A 223 0.55 -0.13 18.21
CA ASN A 223 -0.01 -0.71 17.01
C ASN A 223 -0.34 -2.18 17.27
N THR A 224 -1.63 -2.49 17.28
CA THR A 224 -2.13 -3.84 17.49
C THR A 224 -2.26 -4.58 16.18
N GLY A 225 -2.72 -3.92 15.12
CA GLY A 225 -2.50 -4.23 13.71
C GLY A 225 -2.70 -5.67 13.23
N SER A 226 -2.57 -5.84 11.92
CA SER A 226 -2.93 -7.10 11.26
C SER A 226 -1.75 -8.01 10.96
N ILE A 227 -2.04 -9.18 10.39
CA ILE A 227 -1.11 -9.97 9.59
C ILE A 227 -0.97 -9.33 8.21
N ALA A 228 0.24 -9.35 7.65
CA ALA A 228 0.51 -8.85 6.31
C ALA A 228 1.48 -9.77 5.57
N PHE A 229 1.37 -9.81 4.24
CA PHE A 229 2.30 -10.57 3.40
C PHE A 229 2.91 -9.68 2.33
N GLY A 230 4.19 -9.93 2.04
CA GLY A 230 5.02 -9.14 1.15
C GLY A 230 6.45 -9.65 1.25
N GLY A 231 7.42 -8.83 0.89
CA GLY A 231 8.82 -9.18 1.11
C GLY A 231 9.80 -8.38 0.25
N PRO A 232 11.11 -8.55 0.53
CA PRO A 232 12.21 -8.05 -0.28
C PRO A 232 12.02 -8.31 -1.78
N ALA A 233 12.53 -7.42 -2.64
CA ALA A 233 12.29 -7.43 -4.09
C ALA A 233 12.56 -8.76 -4.81
N HIS A 234 13.51 -9.55 -4.31
CA HIS A 234 13.95 -10.81 -4.88
C HIS A 234 13.29 -12.04 -4.24
N TYR A 235 12.41 -11.84 -3.26
CA TYR A 235 11.70 -12.92 -2.59
C TYR A 235 10.46 -13.32 -3.38
N VAL A 236 10.22 -14.63 -3.46
CA VAL A 236 8.99 -15.20 -3.95
C VAL A 236 8.62 -16.41 -3.11
N ALA A 237 7.39 -16.40 -2.58
CA ALA A 237 6.88 -17.49 -1.78
C ALA A 237 5.38 -17.69 -1.99
N VAL A 238 4.91 -18.91 -1.72
CA VAL A 238 3.51 -19.31 -1.81
C VAL A 238 2.94 -19.51 -0.41
N TYR A 239 1.82 -18.87 -0.11
CA TYR A 239 1.18 -18.86 1.21
C TYR A 239 -0.17 -19.58 1.18
N ARG A 240 -0.50 -20.33 2.24
CA ARG A 240 -1.80 -21.00 2.39
C ARG A 240 -2.20 -21.23 3.85
N SER A 241 -3.49 -21.52 4.04
CA SER A 241 -4.05 -21.97 5.33
C SER A 241 -3.84 -20.97 6.46
N LEU A 242 -4.16 -19.70 6.22
CA LEU A 242 -4.07 -18.65 7.23
C LEU A 242 -5.23 -18.75 8.21
N VAL A 243 -4.90 -18.78 9.50
CA VAL A 243 -5.85 -18.69 10.61
C VAL A 243 -5.29 -17.73 11.65
N VAL A 244 -6.14 -16.83 12.15
CA VAL A 244 -5.85 -15.89 13.23
C VAL A 244 -6.85 -16.13 14.35
N ARG A 245 -6.36 -16.27 15.58
CA ARG A 245 -7.17 -16.49 16.78
C ARG A 245 -6.81 -15.51 17.89
N ASP A 246 -7.77 -15.23 18.76
CA ASP A 246 -7.55 -14.39 19.95
C ASP A 246 -6.91 -15.16 21.13
N VAL A 247 -6.94 -14.58 22.33
CA VAL A 247 -6.46 -15.22 23.56
C VAL A 247 -7.35 -16.37 24.05
N ASN A 248 -8.63 -16.38 23.67
CA ASN A 248 -9.64 -17.35 24.06
C ASN A 248 -9.83 -18.45 23.00
N ASP A 249 -8.93 -18.52 22.01
CA ASP A 249 -8.97 -19.44 20.87
C ASP A 249 -10.14 -19.20 19.88
N ASN A 250 -10.84 -18.07 19.98
CA ASN A 250 -11.86 -17.69 18.99
C ASN A 250 -11.19 -17.33 17.67
N ILE A 251 -11.80 -17.72 16.55
CA ILE A 251 -11.32 -17.36 15.21
C ILE A 251 -11.62 -15.88 14.95
N LEU A 252 -10.56 -15.08 14.79
CA LEU A 252 -10.66 -13.68 14.38
C LEU A 252 -10.72 -13.55 12.87
N TYR A 253 -10.01 -14.41 12.14
CA TYR A 253 -9.98 -14.44 10.68
C TYR A 253 -9.43 -15.76 10.18
N GLU A 254 -9.96 -16.26 9.07
CA GLU A 254 -9.43 -17.41 8.36
C GLU A 254 -9.55 -17.22 6.85
N ASN A 255 -8.54 -17.68 6.13
CA ASN A 255 -8.53 -17.70 4.68
C ASN A 255 -7.57 -18.80 4.22
N ASP A 256 -8.03 -19.70 3.35
CA ASP A 256 -7.19 -20.78 2.84
C ASP A 256 -6.09 -20.28 1.87
N MET A 257 -6.23 -19.06 1.36
CA MET A 257 -5.38 -18.39 0.39
C MET A 257 -5.22 -19.17 -0.92
N ARG A 258 -6.29 -19.81 -1.39
CA ARG A 258 -6.32 -20.56 -2.66
C ARG A 258 -7.36 -19.99 -3.61
N LEU A 259 -7.35 -20.51 -4.84
CA LEU A 259 -8.20 -20.06 -5.94
C LEU A 259 -9.69 -19.93 -5.58
N GLN A 260 -10.23 -20.86 -4.79
CA GLN A 260 -11.63 -20.81 -4.32
C GLN A 260 -11.95 -19.58 -3.46
N SER A 261 -10.97 -19.02 -2.76
CA SER A 261 -11.10 -17.78 -1.98
C SER A 261 -10.52 -16.55 -2.71
N LYS A 262 -10.21 -16.62 -4.01
CA LYS A 262 -9.52 -15.54 -4.76
C LYS A 262 -10.12 -14.17 -4.51
N VAL A 263 -11.45 -14.04 -4.64
CA VAL A 263 -12.14 -12.76 -4.42
C VAL A 263 -11.86 -12.21 -3.01
N ARG A 264 -11.97 -13.05 -1.97
CA ARG A 264 -11.67 -12.67 -0.59
C ARG A 264 -10.20 -12.36 -0.38
N VAL A 265 -9.28 -13.18 -0.90
CA VAL A 265 -7.82 -12.93 -0.78
C VAL A 265 -7.47 -11.56 -1.34
N LEU A 266 -7.96 -11.23 -2.54
CA LEU A 266 -7.66 -9.96 -3.18
C LEU A 266 -8.30 -8.77 -2.46
N ALA A 267 -9.53 -8.91 -1.97
CA ALA A 267 -10.24 -7.87 -1.24
C ALA A 267 -9.69 -7.64 0.18
N ASP A 268 -9.53 -8.72 0.96
CA ASP A 268 -9.15 -8.66 2.37
C ASP A 268 -7.73 -8.11 2.58
N PHE A 269 -6.83 -8.40 1.65
CA PHE A 269 -5.46 -7.86 1.65
C PHE A 269 -5.30 -6.62 0.77
N HIS A 270 -6.35 -6.24 0.04
CA HIS A 270 -6.38 -5.06 -0.84
C HIS A 270 -5.28 -5.05 -1.91
N VAL A 271 -5.17 -6.18 -2.59
CA VAL A 271 -4.19 -6.48 -3.63
C VAL A 271 -4.84 -6.80 -4.97
N GLY A 272 -6.16 -6.61 -5.06
CA GLY A 272 -6.96 -6.70 -6.28
C GLY A 272 -6.85 -5.46 -7.15
N THR A 273 -7.85 -5.20 -7.99
CA THR A 273 -7.91 -3.96 -8.80
C THR A 273 -8.55 -2.80 -8.03
N ASN A 274 -8.44 -1.58 -8.54
CA ASN A 274 -9.17 -0.43 -8.02
C ASN A 274 -10.64 -0.48 -8.48
N GLN A 275 -11.58 -0.25 -7.56
CA GLN A 275 -13.01 -0.44 -7.81
C GLN A 275 -13.66 0.73 -8.56
N ILE A 276 -13.15 1.94 -8.35
CA ILE A 276 -13.68 3.17 -8.91
C ILE A 276 -12.55 3.98 -9.57
N PRO A 277 -12.87 4.87 -10.53
CA PRO A 277 -11.89 5.81 -11.03
C PRO A 277 -11.45 6.73 -9.90
N CYS A 278 -10.17 7.08 -9.86
CA CYS A 278 -9.66 7.97 -8.83
C CYS A 278 -8.34 8.62 -9.22
N THR A 279 -7.94 9.62 -8.46
CA THR A 279 -6.62 10.24 -8.54
C THR A 279 -5.61 9.50 -7.68
N VAL A 280 -4.34 9.55 -8.08
CA VAL A 280 -3.20 9.00 -7.35
C VAL A 280 -2.11 10.06 -7.16
N ASP A 281 -1.45 10.02 -6.01
CA ASP A 281 -0.27 10.82 -5.64
C ASP A 281 0.83 10.80 -6.71
N SER A 282 1.01 9.63 -7.34
CA SER A 282 2.00 9.45 -8.38
C SER A 282 1.61 8.31 -9.32
N ALA A 283 1.78 8.58 -10.62
CA ALA A 283 1.76 7.54 -11.63
C ALA A 283 2.74 6.40 -11.32
N LYS A 284 3.93 6.69 -10.79
CA LYS A 284 4.99 5.71 -10.47
C LYS A 284 4.90 5.14 -9.05
N GLY A 285 4.54 5.99 -8.10
CA GLY A 285 4.73 5.80 -6.66
C GLY A 285 3.71 4.89 -6.00
N HIS A 286 3.28 5.27 -4.80
CA HIS A 286 2.47 4.43 -3.92
C HIS A 286 1.02 4.24 -4.41
N ARG A 287 0.61 4.94 -5.47
CA ARG A 287 -0.76 5.03 -6.01
C ARG A 287 -1.78 5.15 -4.89
N ILE A 288 -1.56 6.16 -4.08
CA ILE A 288 -2.41 6.51 -2.97
C ILE A 288 -3.31 7.65 -3.42
N CYS A 289 -4.61 7.51 -3.18
CA CYS A 289 -5.53 8.64 -3.24
C CYS A 289 -5.37 9.43 -1.93
N SER A 290 -5.20 10.74 -2.03
CA SER A 290 -4.92 11.63 -0.90
C SER A 290 -5.68 12.92 -1.09
N ALA A 291 -6.31 13.40 -0.02
CA ALA A 291 -7.06 14.65 -0.04
C ALA A 291 -6.17 15.86 -0.35
N GLY A 292 -4.91 15.83 0.09
CA GLY A 292 -3.95 16.92 -0.18
C GLY A 292 -3.54 16.99 -1.66
N ASP A 293 -3.28 15.84 -2.28
CA ASP A 293 -2.99 15.77 -3.71
C ASP A 293 -4.21 16.15 -4.53
N LEU A 294 -5.40 15.69 -4.14
CA LEU A 294 -6.66 16.05 -4.79
C LEU A 294 -6.96 17.55 -4.69
N PHE A 295 -6.68 18.18 -3.55
CA PHE A 295 -6.85 19.62 -3.36
C PHE A 295 -6.04 20.45 -4.36
N VAL A 296 -4.81 20.02 -4.67
CA VAL A 296 -3.95 20.71 -5.65
C VAL A 296 -4.29 20.28 -7.09
N MET A 297 -4.35 18.98 -7.33
CA MET A 297 -4.48 18.40 -8.66
C MET A 297 -5.89 18.51 -9.24
N GLY A 298 -6.94 18.47 -8.40
CA GLY A 298 -8.33 18.57 -8.84
C GLY A 298 -8.60 19.83 -9.67
N ARG A 299 -8.03 20.96 -9.26
CA ARG A 299 -8.12 22.23 -10.02
C ARG A 299 -7.44 22.15 -11.38
N SER A 300 -6.33 21.42 -11.47
CA SER A 300 -5.66 21.17 -12.74
C SER A 300 -6.51 20.27 -13.63
N ILE A 301 -7.15 19.23 -13.08
CA ILE A 301 -8.06 18.34 -13.82
C ILE A 301 -9.19 19.15 -14.46
N TYR A 302 -9.86 20.00 -13.68
CA TYR A 302 -10.98 20.82 -14.15
C TYR A 302 -10.62 21.65 -15.38
N HIS A 303 -9.47 22.32 -15.37
CA HIS A 303 -9.08 23.20 -16.48
C HIS A 303 -8.26 22.51 -17.58
N SER A 304 -7.95 21.21 -17.46
CA SER A 304 -7.11 20.50 -18.42
C SER A 304 -7.72 19.19 -18.91
N THR A 305 -7.67 18.11 -18.13
CA THR A 305 -8.05 16.78 -18.62
C THR A 305 -9.55 16.54 -18.64
N GLY A 306 -10.32 17.21 -17.77
CA GLY A 306 -11.76 16.99 -17.67
C GLY A 306 -12.18 15.70 -16.98
N HIS A 307 -11.25 14.94 -16.37
CA HIS A 307 -11.50 13.68 -15.67
C HIS A 307 -12.29 13.85 -14.35
N LEU A 308 -13.54 14.32 -14.46
CA LEU A 308 -14.42 14.58 -13.33
C LEU A 308 -14.81 13.30 -12.60
N GLU A 309 -14.89 12.17 -13.30
CA GLU A 309 -15.10 10.85 -12.72
C GLU A 309 -13.99 10.45 -11.75
N ALA A 310 -12.73 10.74 -12.08
CA ALA A 310 -11.60 10.46 -11.20
C ALA A 310 -11.62 11.37 -9.95
N VAL A 311 -12.06 12.62 -10.09
CA VAL A 311 -12.23 13.51 -8.95
C VAL A 311 -13.35 13.02 -8.05
N LEU A 312 -14.55 12.77 -8.60
CA LEU A 312 -15.71 12.29 -7.87
C LEU A 312 -15.43 10.96 -7.15
N GLY A 313 -14.80 10.02 -7.83
CA GLY A 313 -14.43 8.74 -7.24
C GLY A 313 -13.37 8.89 -6.13
N SER A 314 -12.48 9.88 -6.21
CA SER A 314 -11.55 10.20 -5.11
C SER A 314 -12.26 10.76 -3.88
N LEU A 315 -13.19 11.71 -4.08
CA LEU A 315 -14.02 12.25 -3.00
C LEU A 315 -14.82 11.14 -2.33
N SER A 316 -15.40 10.25 -3.13
CA SER A 316 -16.17 9.10 -2.67
C SER A 316 -15.29 8.12 -1.89
N LEU A 317 -14.12 7.72 -2.43
CA LEU A 317 -13.20 6.81 -1.77
C LEU A 317 -12.80 7.30 -0.39
N LEU A 318 -12.36 8.56 -0.30
CA LEU A 318 -11.85 9.13 0.94
C LEU A 318 -12.97 9.34 1.97
N SER A 319 -14.11 9.91 1.55
CA SER A 319 -15.25 10.14 2.44
C SER A 319 -15.96 8.86 2.91
N SER A 320 -15.78 7.74 2.19
CA SER A 320 -16.25 6.43 2.64
C SER A 320 -15.52 5.94 3.90
N HIS A 321 -14.32 6.45 4.18
CA HIS A 321 -13.52 6.08 5.35
C HIS A 321 -13.69 7.07 6.51
N GLN A 322 -14.91 7.29 7.01
CA GLN A 322 -15.11 8.09 8.22
C GLN A 322 -15.19 7.20 9.47
N GLY A 323 -14.41 7.53 10.50
CA GLY A 323 -14.47 6.88 11.80
C GLY A 323 -15.78 7.17 12.53
N SER A 324 -16.15 6.30 13.48
CA SER A 324 -17.33 6.51 14.33
C SER A 324 -17.22 7.74 15.24
N ASP A 325 -15.99 8.21 15.48
CA ASP A 325 -15.64 9.44 16.18
C ASP A 325 -15.80 10.71 15.32
N GLY A 326 -16.05 10.55 14.02
CA GLY A 326 -16.20 11.66 13.07
C GLY A 326 -14.93 11.99 12.29
N TYR A 327 -13.77 11.37 12.59
CA TYR A 327 -12.56 11.66 11.84
C TYR A 327 -12.69 11.21 10.38
N LEU A 328 -12.54 12.15 9.45
CA LEU A 328 -12.76 11.91 8.02
C LEU A 328 -11.50 11.35 7.35
N GLY A 329 -11.69 10.27 6.59
CA GLY A 329 -10.64 9.62 5.81
C GLY A 329 -10.02 10.60 4.81
N ASN A 330 -8.70 10.59 4.75
CA ASN A 330 -7.95 11.62 4.01
C ASN A 330 -6.77 11.07 3.21
N ILE A 331 -6.52 9.77 3.34
CA ILE A 331 -5.57 9.02 2.52
C ILE A 331 -6.10 7.60 2.31
N SER A 332 -5.92 6.99 1.15
CA SER A 332 -6.29 5.59 0.93
C SER A 332 -5.58 5.00 -0.29
N PRO A 333 -4.95 3.82 -0.18
CA PRO A 333 -4.53 3.09 -1.37
C PRO A 333 -5.74 2.80 -2.29
N ILE A 334 -5.57 2.97 -3.60
CA ILE A 334 -6.71 2.89 -4.54
C ILE A 334 -7.30 1.48 -4.72
N GLN A 335 -6.56 0.46 -4.28
CA GLN A 335 -7.00 -0.95 -4.29
C GLN A 335 -7.79 -1.31 -3.01
N LYS A 336 -7.99 -0.35 -2.08
CA LYS A 336 -8.80 -0.54 -0.88
C LYS A 336 -10.28 -0.63 -1.24
N THR A 337 -11.04 -1.32 -0.39
CA THR A 337 -12.48 -1.42 -0.52
C THR A 337 -13.11 -0.03 -0.46
N PHE A 338 -14.08 0.20 -1.33
CA PHE A 338 -14.97 1.36 -1.26
C PHE A 338 -16.11 1.08 -0.25
N PHE A 339 -16.21 1.88 0.81
CA PHE A 339 -17.08 1.61 1.98
C PHE A 339 -18.47 2.27 1.88
N GLU A 340 -19.07 2.39 0.70
CA GLU A 340 -20.35 3.10 0.57
C GLU A 340 -21.51 2.43 1.35
N ASN A 341 -21.46 1.10 1.51
CA ASN A 341 -22.51 0.32 2.18
C ASN A 341 -21.98 -0.65 3.26
N GLU A 342 -20.71 -0.55 3.64
CA GLU A 342 -20.15 -1.39 4.70
C GLU A 342 -20.51 -0.80 6.08
N ARG A 343 -21.15 -1.61 6.93
CA ARG A 343 -21.50 -1.22 8.31
C ARG A 343 -20.33 -1.30 9.30
N SER A 344 -19.22 -1.89 8.87
CA SER A 344 -18.01 -2.03 9.69
C SER A 344 -17.22 -0.74 9.72
N GLU A 345 -16.63 -0.44 10.88
CA GLU A 345 -15.70 0.68 11.05
C GLU A 345 -14.56 0.57 10.02
N PRO A 346 -14.18 1.69 9.37
CA PRO A 346 -13.10 1.65 8.39
C PRO A 346 -11.77 1.24 9.05
N PRO A 347 -10.87 0.60 8.30
CA PRO A 347 -9.55 0.26 8.80
C PRO A 347 -8.73 1.53 9.12
N THR A 348 -7.82 1.45 10.09
CA THR A 348 -7.06 2.60 10.61
C THR A 348 -6.02 3.20 9.66
N TYR A 349 -5.82 2.65 8.46
CA TYR A 349 -4.81 3.16 7.51
C TYR A 349 -5.26 4.44 6.77
N ALA A 350 -6.52 4.87 6.93
CA ALA A 350 -7.10 5.90 6.09
C ALA A 350 -6.88 7.35 6.58
N PHE A 351 -6.10 7.50 7.65
CA PHE A 351 -6.01 8.72 8.44
C PHE A 351 -4.56 9.16 8.59
N PHE A 352 -4.21 10.31 8.01
CA PHE A 352 -2.86 10.87 8.07
C PHE A 352 -2.80 12.17 8.86
N SER A 353 -3.62 13.17 8.50
CA SER A 353 -3.64 14.44 9.23
C SER A 353 -4.98 15.15 9.22
N LEU A 354 -5.18 15.99 10.24
CA LEU A 354 -6.37 16.83 10.33
C LEU A 354 -6.42 17.85 9.18
N THR A 355 -5.26 18.38 8.76
CA THR A 355 -5.14 19.28 7.60
C THR A 355 -5.68 18.66 6.32
N LEU A 356 -5.30 17.41 6.03
CA LEU A 356 -5.77 16.72 4.82
C LEU A 356 -7.28 16.47 4.87
N SER A 357 -7.85 16.26 6.07
CA SER A 357 -9.31 16.14 6.24
C SER A 357 -10.03 17.42 5.86
N PHE A 358 -9.50 18.60 6.24
CA PHE A 358 -10.06 19.88 5.80
C PHE A 358 -9.84 20.16 4.32
N GLN A 359 -8.71 19.73 3.75
CA GLN A 359 -8.47 19.83 2.30
C GLN A 359 -9.48 19.02 1.50
N LEU A 360 -9.98 17.89 2.02
CA LEU A 360 -11.06 17.14 1.40
C LEU A 360 -12.35 17.95 1.32
N LEU A 361 -12.69 18.71 2.37
CA LEU A 361 -13.86 19.61 2.36
C LEU A 361 -13.74 20.66 1.26
N VAL A 362 -12.55 21.25 1.11
CA VAL A 362 -12.31 22.22 0.04
C VAL A 362 -12.36 21.56 -1.34
N ALA A 363 -11.86 20.34 -1.49
CA ALA A 363 -11.94 19.59 -2.73
C ALA A 363 -13.40 19.27 -3.14
N VAL A 364 -14.28 18.94 -2.19
CA VAL A 364 -15.73 18.81 -2.46
C VAL A 364 -16.31 20.13 -2.96
N LYS A 365 -16.03 21.23 -2.26
CA LYS A 365 -16.51 22.56 -2.66
C LYS A 365 -16.02 22.92 -4.06
N ASP A 366 -14.74 22.68 -4.36
CA ASP A 366 -14.16 22.96 -5.67
C ASP A 366 -14.79 22.08 -6.77
N TYR A 367 -15.09 20.80 -6.48
CA TYR A 367 -15.82 19.92 -7.41
C TYR A 367 -17.23 20.42 -7.68
N TRP A 368 -18.02 20.67 -6.62
CA TRP A 368 -19.39 21.16 -6.74
C TRP A 368 -19.46 22.47 -7.54
N MET A 369 -18.57 23.42 -7.24
CA MET A 369 -18.52 24.70 -7.95
C MET A 369 -18.15 24.56 -9.43
N TYR A 370 -17.38 23.52 -9.79
CA TYR A 370 -16.99 23.26 -11.17
C TYR A 370 -18.04 22.46 -11.95
N SER A 371 -18.57 21.39 -11.35
CA SER A 371 -19.49 20.44 -12.00
C SER A 371 -20.96 20.84 -11.93
N GLY A 372 -21.35 21.62 -10.92
CA GLY A 372 -22.74 21.89 -10.57
C GLY A 372 -23.47 20.69 -9.94
N ASP A 373 -22.76 19.60 -9.62
CA ASP A 373 -23.35 18.41 -9.04
C ASP A 373 -23.62 18.61 -7.54
N CYS A 374 -24.88 18.82 -7.16
CA CYS A 374 -25.28 18.97 -5.77
C CYS A 374 -25.32 17.64 -4.98
N SER A 375 -25.36 16.49 -5.65
CA SER A 375 -25.52 15.19 -4.99
C SER A 375 -24.33 14.86 -4.07
N ILE A 376 -23.13 15.28 -4.44
CA ILE A 376 -21.92 15.14 -3.63
C ILE A 376 -22.01 15.91 -2.30
N VAL A 377 -22.67 17.08 -2.31
CA VAL A 377 -22.85 17.91 -1.12
C VAL A 377 -23.84 17.22 -0.19
N GLU A 378 -24.98 16.76 -0.72
CA GLU A 378 -25.97 15.99 0.03
C GLU A 378 -25.36 14.72 0.65
N MET A 379 -24.54 14.00 -0.11
CA MET A 379 -23.89 12.77 0.35
C MET A 379 -22.90 13.00 1.49
N ILE A 380 -22.15 14.11 1.47
CA ILE A 380 -21.07 14.34 2.43
C ILE A 380 -21.44 15.27 3.58
N TRP A 381 -22.54 16.02 3.50
CA TRP A 381 -22.90 17.07 4.48
C TRP A 381 -22.78 16.59 5.93
N ASP A 382 -23.52 15.53 6.29
CA ASP A 382 -23.50 14.97 7.65
C ASP A 382 -22.11 14.47 8.07
N LYS A 383 -21.30 14.00 7.10
CA LYS A 383 -19.92 13.58 7.35
C LYS A 383 -19.04 14.80 7.63
N MET A 384 -19.25 15.91 6.93
CA MET A 384 -18.54 17.16 7.17
C MET A 384 -18.84 17.71 8.56
N GLU A 385 -20.11 17.76 8.97
CA GLU A 385 -20.51 18.22 10.30
C GLU A 385 -19.81 17.41 11.40
N LYS A 386 -19.86 16.07 11.30
CA LYS A 386 -19.13 15.19 12.24
C LYS A 386 -17.62 15.41 12.23
N SER A 387 -17.03 15.70 11.07
CA SER A 387 -15.60 15.99 10.98
C SER A 387 -15.24 17.33 11.64
N MET A 388 -16.15 18.30 11.63
CA MET A 388 -15.99 19.57 12.34
C MET A 388 -16.13 19.37 13.85
N ASP A 389 -17.13 18.61 14.30
CA ASP A 389 -17.30 18.23 15.71
C ASP A 389 -16.06 17.50 16.25
N PHE A 390 -15.52 16.56 15.46
CA PHE A 390 -14.27 15.87 15.79
C PHE A 390 -13.10 16.84 15.96
N ALA A 391 -12.96 17.84 15.08
CA ALA A 391 -11.89 18.82 15.17
C ALA A 391 -11.98 19.70 16.43
N ILE A 392 -13.20 20.04 16.87
CA ILE A 392 -13.47 20.83 18.08
C ILE A 392 -12.98 20.11 19.34
N LEU A 393 -12.89 18.77 19.34
CA LEU A 393 -12.30 18.01 20.45
C LEU A 393 -10.84 18.38 20.74
N TYR A 394 -10.15 18.99 19.77
CA TYR A 394 -8.76 19.43 19.87
C TYR A 394 -8.62 20.94 20.00
N GLU A 395 -9.71 21.65 20.30
CA GLU A 395 -9.69 23.07 20.62
C GLU A 395 -9.04 23.30 22.00
N ASP A 396 -8.03 24.15 22.04
CA ASP A 396 -7.41 24.57 23.29
C ASP A 396 -8.14 25.76 23.92
N LYS A 397 -7.74 26.14 25.14
CA LYS A 397 -8.33 27.25 25.89
C LYS A 397 -8.30 28.63 25.20
N ARG A 398 -7.58 28.78 24.08
CA ARG A 398 -7.51 30.02 23.28
C ARG A 398 -8.51 30.03 22.13
N GLY A 399 -9.25 28.94 21.92
CA GLY A 399 -10.12 28.76 20.76
C GLY A 399 -9.38 28.32 19.50
N LEU A 400 -8.20 27.70 19.65
CA LEU A 400 -7.39 27.23 18.52
C LEU A 400 -7.40 25.70 18.48
N VAL A 401 -7.68 25.13 17.30
CA VAL A 401 -7.53 23.69 17.07
C VAL A 401 -6.05 23.33 17.01
N VAL A 402 -5.60 22.46 17.92
CA VAL A 402 -4.21 21.98 18.01
C VAL A 402 -4.19 20.49 17.71
N ALA A 403 -3.85 20.14 16.47
CA ALA A 403 -3.76 18.74 16.06
C ALA A 403 -2.72 17.97 16.92
N PRO A 404 -3.07 16.80 17.47
CA PRO A 404 -2.13 15.99 18.24
C PRO A 404 -0.98 15.48 17.34
N PRO A 405 0.17 15.08 17.91
CA PRO A 405 1.35 14.71 17.12
C PRO A 405 1.12 13.64 16.05
N ASN A 406 0.18 12.71 16.29
CA ASN A 406 -0.19 11.65 15.36
C ASN A 406 -1.16 12.07 14.24
N MET A 407 -1.75 13.27 14.33
CA MET A 407 -2.61 13.87 13.30
C MET A 407 -2.05 15.20 12.78
N SER A 408 -0.88 15.58 13.28
CA SER A 408 -0.14 16.74 12.81
C SER A 408 0.60 16.36 11.54
N SER A 409 0.23 17.03 10.44
CA SER A 409 1.08 17.10 9.26
C SER A 409 2.35 17.84 9.68
N LYS A 410 3.43 17.11 10.01
CA LYS A 410 4.75 17.71 9.83
C LYS A 410 4.89 17.86 8.33
N ASP A 411 4.63 19.06 7.81
CA ASP A 411 4.83 19.41 6.41
C ASP A 411 6.06 18.69 5.89
N PHE A 412 5.94 17.98 4.77
CA PHE A 412 7.05 17.30 4.10
C PHE A 412 8.26 18.23 4.15
N PRO A 413 9.26 18.00 5.02
CA PRO A 413 10.35 18.93 5.09
C PRO A 413 11.06 18.86 3.72
N PRO A 414 11.51 19.98 3.15
CA PRO A 414 12.18 19.99 1.86
C PRO A 414 13.39 19.04 1.79
N SER A 415 13.89 18.55 2.93
CA SER A 415 14.96 17.55 3.04
C SER A 415 14.59 16.12 2.66
N THR A 416 13.30 15.75 2.57
CA THR A 416 12.90 14.38 2.15
C THR A 416 12.96 14.14 0.64
N ILE A 417 13.22 15.17 -0.17
CA ILE A 417 13.34 15.06 -1.65
C ILE A 417 14.69 14.45 -2.07
N ASN A 418 15.69 14.39 -1.18
CA ASN A 418 17.04 13.99 -1.55
C ASN A 418 17.36 12.49 -1.42
N ASN A 419 16.45 11.64 -0.95
CA ASN A 419 16.72 10.20 -0.78
C ASN A 419 15.55 9.28 -1.19
N ALA A 420 14.91 9.56 -2.33
CA ALA A 420 13.95 8.64 -2.94
C ALA A 420 14.39 8.16 -4.32
#